data_AF-A0A645J000-F1
#
_entry.id   AF-A0A645J000-F1
#
_cell.length_a   1.000
_cell.length_b   1.000
_cell.length_c   1.000
_cell.angle_alpha   90.00
_cell.angle_beta   90.00
_cell.angle_gamma   90.00
#
_symmetry.space_group_name_H-M   'P 1'
#
loop_
_entity.id
_entity.type
_entity.pdbx_description
1 polymer ?
#
loop_
_entity_poly.entity_id
_entity_poly.type
_entity_poly.pdbx_seq_one_letter_code
_entity_poly.pdbx_strand_id
1 'polypeptide(L)'
;MTPRTAGFATVDFGKVEPETALLTILLMFTGASPSSTGGGVKTTTIFTLVFMLWFMVRTGNDPIIFNRRISTEAMDKAMYIVLIGILIVSFSTILILSAESFSLQQVLFEVVSAFGTVGLSTGITSSLTSFSKIVLVIPMFIGRVGGLSLALALFRKYDSHNVQWPEENILIG
;
A
#
# COMPACT_ATOMS: atom_id res chain seq x y z
N MET A 1 -6.86 -19.42 3.08
CA MET A 1 -6.95 -17.94 2.93
C MET A 1 -5.83 -17.49 2.00
N THR A 2 -6.11 -17.36 0.70
CA THR A 2 -5.10 -17.17 -0.36
C THR A 2 -4.76 -15.72 -0.75
N PRO A 3 -5.64 -14.70 -0.62
CA PRO A 3 -5.34 -13.35 -1.14
C PRO A 3 -4.38 -12.54 -0.25
N ARG A 4 -4.04 -13.02 0.95
CA ARG A 4 -3.04 -12.41 1.84
C ARG A 4 -1.69 -13.10 1.69
N THR A 5 -1.02 -12.81 0.58
CA THR A 5 0.38 -13.18 0.29
C THR A 5 0.69 -14.68 0.19
N ALA A 6 -0.27 -15.52 -0.18
CA ALA A 6 -0.06 -16.97 -0.32
C ALA A 6 0.13 -17.44 -1.77
N GLY A 7 -0.38 -16.71 -2.76
CA GLY A 7 -0.19 -17.00 -4.19
C GLY A 7 -0.91 -18.22 -4.75
N PHE A 8 -1.57 -19.03 -3.92
CA PHE A 8 -2.33 -20.19 -4.40
C PHE A 8 -3.67 -19.77 -5.02
N ALA A 9 -3.78 -19.88 -6.34
CA ALA A 9 -5.05 -19.71 -7.04
C ALA A 9 -5.86 -21.02 -6.98
N THR A 10 -6.94 -21.03 -6.20
CA THR A 10 -7.93 -22.13 -6.19
C THR A 10 -9.08 -21.88 -7.17
N VAL A 11 -9.17 -20.66 -7.69
CA VAL A 11 -10.21 -20.17 -8.62
C VAL A 11 -9.52 -19.35 -9.71
N ASP A 12 -10.05 -19.37 -10.92
CA ASP A 12 -9.59 -18.55 -12.04
C ASP A 12 -9.99 -17.08 -11.84
N PHE A 13 -9.03 -16.24 -11.45
CA PHE A 13 -9.27 -14.81 -11.21
C PHE A 13 -9.47 -14.01 -12.50
N GLY A 14 -9.30 -14.61 -13.68
CA GLY A 14 -9.65 -13.99 -14.96
C GLY A 14 -11.16 -14.01 -15.26
N LYS A 15 -11.95 -14.80 -14.50
CA LYS A 15 -13.39 -15.01 -14.74
C LYS A 15 -14.28 -14.63 -13.56
N VAL A 16 -13.71 -14.04 -12.52
CA VAL A 16 -14.50 -13.55 -11.37
C VAL A 16 -15.20 -12.25 -11.72
N GLU A 17 -16.38 -12.09 -11.13
CA GLU A 17 -17.16 -10.87 -11.23
C GLU A 17 -16.37 -9.65 -10.72
N PRO A 18 -16.58 -8.45 -11.29
CA PRO A 18 -15.85 -7.23 -10.94
C PRO A 18 -15.88 -6.87 -9.46
N GLU A 19 -16.98 -7.15 -8.76
CA GLU A 19 -17.10 -6.85 -7.32
C GLU A 19 -16.17 -7.75 -6.50
N THR A 20 -16.03 -9.02 -6.89
CA THR A 20 -15.13 -9.98 -6.23
C THR A 20 -13.67 -9.61 -6.50
N ALA A 21 -13.35 -9.17 -7.73
CA ALA A 21 -12.02 -8.70 -8.08
C ALA A 21 -11.64 -7.45 -7.27
N LEU A 22 -12.56 -6.47 -7.15
CA LEU A 22 -12.33 -5.25 -6.37
C LEU A 22 -12.09 -5.55 -4.88
N LEU A 23 -12.90 -6.42 -4.29
CA LEU A 23 -12.71 -6.86 -2.90
C LEU A 23 -11.35 -7.54 -2.72
N THR A 24 -10.96 -8.37 -3.67
CA THR A 24 -9.67 -9.06 -3.66
C THR A 24 -8.51 -8.07 -3.74
N ILE A 25 -8.60 -7.05 -4.60
CA ILE A 25 -7.61 -5.97 -4.71
C ILE A 25 -7.42 -5.24 -3.38
N LEU A 26 -8.51 -4.88 -2.69
CA LEU A 26 -8.45 -4.23 -1.37
C LEU A 26 -7.76 -5.13 -0.33
N LEU A 27 -8.05 -6.43 -0.35
CA LEU A 27 -7.43 -7.41 0.54
C LEU A 27 -5.94 -7.62 0.24
N MET A 28 -5.52 -7.53 -1.02
CA MET A 28 -4.11 -7.65 -1.43
C MET A 28 -3.30 -6.42 -1.02
N PHE A 29 -3.90 -5.23 -1.12
CA PHE A 29 -3.26 -3.99 -0.70
C PHE A 29 -3.03 -3.95 0.81
N THR A 30 -4.03 -4.39 1.58
CA THR A 30 -3.98 -4.59 3.04
C THR A 30 -3.32 -5.93 3.39
N GLY A 31 -2.03 -6.07 3.08
CA GLY A 31 -1.26 -7.32 3.14
C GLY A 31 -1.18 -8.02 4.52
N ALA A 32 -0.01 -8.58 4.83
CA ALA A 32 0.16 -9.39 6.04
C ALA A 32 0.37 -8.55 7.32
N SER A 33 0.37 -9.20 8.48
CA SER A 33 0.71 -8.60 9.77
C SER A 33 2.13 -8.00 9.80
N PRO A 34 2.42 -7.03 10.68
CA PRO A 34 3.77 -6.51 10.86
C PRO A 34 4.75 -7.62 11.26
N SER A 35 6.03 -7.45 10.92
CA SER A 35 7.07 -8.48 11.11
C SER A 35 6.82 -9.82 10.38
N SER A 36 5.89 -9.84 9.41
CA SER A 36 5.66 -11.00 8.53
C SER A 36 6.44 -10.89 7.22
N THR A 37 6.60 -12.03 6.55
CA THR A 37 7.21 -12.16 5.21
C THR A 37 6.31 -11.64 4.09
N GLY A 38 5.00 -11.45 4.31
CA GLY A 38 4.10 -10.91 3.29
C GLY A 38 4.34 -9.41 3.03
N GLY A 39 4.34 -8.98 1.77
CA GLY A 39 4.48 -7.57 1.38
C GLY A 39 3.19 -6.76 1.50
N GLY A 40 3.19 -5.58 0.84
CA GLY A 40 2.07 -4.64 0.84
C GLY A 40 1.98 -3.77 2.10
N VAL A 41 0.87 -3.03 2.23
CA VAL A 41 0.62 -2.21 3.41
C VAL A 41 0.21 -3.12 4.57
N LYS A 42 0.96 -3.06 5.66
CA LYS A 42 0.72 -3.92 6.84
C LYS A 42 -0.64 -3.64 7.46
N THR A 43 -1.28 -4.69 7.98
CA THR A 43 -2.59 -4.57 8.65
C THR A 43 -2.57 -3.56 9.80
N THR A 44 -1.47 -3.49 10.56
CA THR A 44 -1.32 -2.51 11.63
C THR A 44 -1.24 -1.08 11.14
N THR A 45 -0.67 -0.83 9.96
CA THR A 45 -0.62 0.50 9.34
C THR A 45 -2.03 1.00 9.02
N ILE A 46 -2.83 0.13 8.38
CA ILE A 46 -4.24 0.42 8.07
C ILE A 46 -5.05 0.62 9.35
N PHE A 47 -4.86 -0.26 10.33
CA PHE A 47 -5.55 -0.17 11.61
C PHE A 47 -5.24 1.15 12.33
N THR A 48 -3.97 1.56 12.41
CA THR A 48 -3.58 2.83 13.03
C THR A 48 -4.23 4.03 12.34
N LEU A 49 -4.26 4.07 11.00
CA LEU A 49 -4.86 5.18 10.25
C LEU A 49 -6.38 5.24 10.41
N VAL A 50 -7.08 4.10 10.28
CA VAL A 50 -8.53 4.04 10.43
C VAL A 50 -8.93 4.42 11.85
N PHE A 51 -8.20 3.91 12.85
CA PHE A 51 -8.47 4.22 14.26
C PHE A 51 -8.19 5.70 14.59
N MET A 52 -7.12 6.27 14.03
CA MET A 52 -6.81 7.69 14.14
C MET A 52 -7.94 8.54 13.56
N LEU A 53 -8.35 8.29 12.31
CA LEU A 53 -9.44 9.02 11.66
C LEU A 53 -10.71 8.99 12.51
N TRP A 54 -11.05 7.82 13.05
CA TRP A 54 -12.22 7.66 13.91
C TRP A 54 -12.11 8.47 15.22
N PHE A 55 -10.95 8.44 15.90
CA PHE A 55 -10.73 9.17 17.15
C PHE A 55 -10.70 10.69 16.94
N MET A 56 -10.04 11.14 15.87
CA MET A 56 -9.91 12.56 15.53
C MET A 56 -11.28 13.16 15.21
N VAL A 57 -12.11 12.46 14.43
CA VAL A 57 -13.49 12.88 14.11
C VAL A 57 -14.40 12.89 15.34
N ARG A 58 -14.27 11.91 16.25
CA ARG A 58 -15.15 11.82 17.43
C ARG A 58 -14.75 12.71 18.59
N THR A 59 -13.45 12.88 18.82
CA THR A 59 -12.94 13.32 20.13
C THR A 59 -12.02 14.53 20.02
N GLY A 60 -11.46 14.81 18.84
CA GLY A 60 -10.47 15.89 18.64
C GLY A 60 -9.16 15.70 19.42
N ASN A 61 -8.97 14.54 20.06
CA ASN A 61 -7.85 14.23 20.93
C ASN A 61 -7.02 13.06 20.36
N ASP A 62 -5.81 12.90 20.90
CA ASP A 62 -4.90 11.84 20.50
C ASP A 62 -5.54 10.44 20.60
N PRO A 63 -5.29 9.54 19.63
CA PRO A 63 -5.81 8.18 19.67
C PRO A 63 -5.18 7.39 20.83
N ILE A 64 -6.02 6.94 21.76
CA ILE A 64 -5.64 6.08 22.88
C ILE A 64 -6.12 4.65 22.61
N ILE A 65 -5.20 3.70 22.60
CA ILE A 65 -5.46 2.27 22.42
C ILE A 65 -4.95 1.53 23.66
N PHE A 66 -5.78 0.69 24.28
CA PHE A 66 -5.42 -0.08 25.49
C PHE A 66 -4.77 0.77 26.59
N ASN A 67 -5.29 1.99 26.81
CA ASN A 67 -4.76 2.98 27.74
C ASN A 67 -3.31 3.44 27.44
N ARG A 68 -2.89 3.36 26.17
CA ARG A 68 -1.60 3.84 25.68
C ARG A 68 -1.83 4.78 24.49
N ARG A 69 -1.11 5.90 24.47
CA ARG A 69 -1.11 6.86 23.36
C ARG A 69 -0.24 6.32 22.22
N ILE A 70 -0.72 6.41 20.99
CA ILE A 70 0.10 6.15 19.79
C ILE A 70 0.99 7.38 19.57
N SER A 71 2.28 7.18 19.28
CA SER A 71 3.17 8.30 18.99
C SER A 71 2.82 8.95 17.65
N THR A 72 2.92 10.28 17.58
CA THR A 72 2.73 11.05 16.34
C THR A 72 3.67 10.56 15.23
N GLU A 73 4.92 10.22 15.57
CA GLU A 73 5.86 9.64 14.61
C GLU A 73 5.37 8.33 13.97
N ALA A 74 4.68 7.47 14.72
CA ALA A 74 4.14 6.23 14.19
C ALA A 74 2.94 6.50 13.25
N MET A 75 2.19 7.57 13.52
CA MET A 75 1.06 8.02 12.70
C MET A 75 1.55 8.59 11.37
N ASP A 76 2.55 9.48 11.41
CA ASP A 76 3.17 10.06 10.20
C ASP A 76 3.79 8.96 9.32
N LYS A 77 4.51 8.02 9.94
CA LYS A 77 5.05 6.83 9.26
C LYS A 77 3.94 6.05 8.56
N ALA A 78 2.84 5.79 9.25
CA ALA A 78 1.74 5.03 8.68
C ALA A 78 1.12 5.76 7.47
N MET A 79 0.94 7.07 7.57
CA MET A 79 0.42 7.91 6.49
C MET A 79 1.36 7.91 5.28
N TYR A 80 2.66 8.12 5.47
CA TYR A 80 3.63 8.12 4.37
C TYR A 80 3.69 6.77 3.65
N ILE A 81 3.67 5.65 4.38
CA ILE A 81 3.69 4.31 3.78
C ILE A 81 2.47 4.09 2.89
N VAL A 82 1.28 4.50 3.34
CA VAL A 82 0.05 4.36 2.54
C VAL A 82 0.07 5.26 1.32
N LEU A 83 0.45 6.53 1.48
CA LEU A 83 0.46 7.49 0.39
C LEU A 83 1.47 7.11 -0.70
N ILE A 84 2.68 6.71 -0.31
CA ILE A 84 3.70 6.19 -1.24
C ILE A 84 3.19 4.92 -1.95
N GLY A 85 2.56 4.01 -1.21
CA GLY A 85 1.98 2.79 -1.79
C GLY A 85 0.92 3.09 -2.85
N ILE A 86 0.00 4.01 -2.57
CA ILE A 86 -1.03 4.46 -3.52
C ILE A 86 -0.40 5.10 -4.75
N LEU A 87 0.60 5.98 -4.57
CA LEU A 87 1.29 6.63 -5.70
C LEU A 87 1.99 5.61 -6.60
N ILE A 88 2.69 4.64 -6.03
CA ILE A 88 3.40 3.60 -6.80
C ILE A 88 2.39 2.76 -7.59
N VAL A 89 1.33 2.27 -6.94
CA VAL A 89 0.30 1.46 -7.61
C VAL A 89 -0.37 2.25 -8.73
N SER A 90 -0.73 3.51 -8.47
CA SER A 90 -1.40 4.36 -9.45
C SER A 90 -0.49 4.64 -10.65
N PHE A 91 0.77 5.01 -10.40
CA PHE A 91 1.73 5.32 -11.44
C PHE A 91 2.07 4.10 -12.30
N SER A 92 2.33 2.94 -11.69
CA SER A 92 2.54 1.68 -12.42
C SER A 92 1.33 1.27 -13.26
N THR A 93 0.12 1.46 -12.73
CA THR A 93 -1.13 1.16 -13.48
C THR A 93 -1.27 2.05 -14.71
N ILE A 94 -1.03 3.35 -14.57
CA ILE A 94 -1.08 4.31 -15.69
C ILE A 94 -0.04 3.95 -16.76
N LEU A 95 1.20 3.65 -16.37
CA LEU A 95 2.26 3.28 -17.31
C LEU A 95 1.91 2.02 -18.11
N ILE A 96 1.39 0.98 -17.47
CA ILE A 96 1.02 -0.26 -18.16
C ILE A 96 -0.17 -0.02 -19.09
N LEU A 97 -1.19 0.72 -18.66
CA LEU A 97 -2.34 1.07 -19.52
C LEU A 97 -1.95 1.93 -20.73
N SER A 98 -0.90 2.74 -20.61
CA SER A 98 -0.40 3.53 -21.74
C SER A 98 0.36 2.69 -22.76
N ALA A 99 0.89 1.53 -22.35
CA ALA A 99 1.70 0.65 -23.18
C ALA A 99 0.92 -0.56 -23.74
N GLU A 100 -0.18 -0.96 -23.09
CA GLU A 100 -0.91 -2.20 -23.37
C GLU A 100 -2.43 -1.98 -23.43
N SER A 101 -3.12 -2.75 -24.28
CA SER A 101 -4.57 -2.68 -24.46
C SER A 101 -5.36 -3.63 -23.52
N PHE A 102 -5.01 -3.66 -22.24
CA PHE A 102 -5.73 -4.42 -21.22
C PHE A 102 -6.77 -3.56 -20.49
N SER A 103 -7.74 -4.21 -19.83
CA SER A 103 -8.71 -3.49 -19.00
C SER A 103 -8.08 -2.93 -17.72
N LEU A 104 -8.60 -1.79 -17.22
CA LEU A 104 -8.19 -1.20 -15.95
C LEU A 104 -8.21 -2.22 -14.81
N GLN A 105 -9.28 -3.02 -14.73
CA GLN A 105 -9.44 -4.04 -13.68
C GLN A 105 -8.31 -5.07 -13.71
N GLN A 106 -7.94 -5.58 -14.89
CA GLN A 106 -6.86 -6.56 -15.02
C GLN A 106 -5.51 -5.96 -14.65
N VAL A 107 -5.19 -4.76 -15.16
CA VAL A 107 -3.91 -4.10 -14.86
C VAL A 107 -3.81 -3.75 -13.37
N LEU A 108 -4.86 -3.18 -12.79
CA LEU A 108 -4.89 -2.83 -11.37
C LEU A 108 -4.71 -4.07 -10.49
N PHE A 109 -5.35 -5.19 -10.86
CA PHE A 109 -5.19 -6.46 -10.16
C PHE A 109 -3.74 -6.94 -10.16
N GLU A 110 -3.08 -6.93 -11.33
CA GLU A 110 -1.67 -7.32 -11.45
C GLU A 110 -0.74 -6.41 -10.65
N VAL A 111 -0.93 -5.09 -10.75
CA VAL A 111 -0.07 -4.11 -10.08
C VAL A 111 -0.23 -4.21 -8.56
N VAL A 112 -1.45 -4.38 -8.05
CA VAL A 112 -1.70 -4.53 -6.62
C VAL A 112 -1.23 -5.89 -6.12
N SER A 113 -1.38 -6.96 -6.90
CA SER A 113 -0.80 -8.27 -6.58
C SER A 113 0.72 -8.22 -6.54
N ALA A 114 1.36 -7.51 -7.47
CA ALA A 114 2.80 -7.26 -7.49
C ALA A 114 3.25 -6.47 -6.25
N PHE A 115 2.60 -5.34 -5.95
CA PHE A 115 2.90 -4.51 -4.77
C PHE A 115 2.66 -5.25 -3.45
N GLY A 116 1.58 -6.00 -3.33
CA GLY A 116 1.30 -6.84 -2.17
C GLY A 116 2.21 -8.08 -2.08
N THR A 117 3.00 -8.37 -3.12
CA THR A 117 3.74 -9.64 -3.31
C THR A 117 2.82 -10.86 -3.13
N VAL A 118 1.60 -10.75 -3.65
CA VAL A 118 0.55 -11.75 -3.44
C VAL A 118 0.72 -12.94 -4.38
N GLY A 119 1.11 -12.69 -5.63
CA GLY A 119 1.36 -13.74 -6.62
C GLY A 119 0.12 -14.31 -7.28
N LEU A 120 -1.05 -13.69 -7.09
CA LEU A 120 -2.26 -14.00 -7.87
C LEU A 120 -2.27 -13.18 -9.15
N SER A 121 -2.90 -13.71 -10.20
CA SER A 121 -2.95 -13.07 -11.52
C SER A 121 -4.32 -13.30 -12.16
N THR A 122 -4.74 -12.36 -13.00
CA THR A 122 -5.90 -12.53 -13.89
C THR A 122 -5.57 -13.34 -15.15
N GLY A 123 -4.31 -13.75 -15.31
CA GLY A 123 -3.77 -14.50 -16.45
C GLY A 123 -2.95 -13.64 -17.42
N ILE A 124 -3.03 -12.30 -17.33
CA ILE A 124 -2.39 -11.40 -18.29
C ILE A 124 -0.87 -11.27 -18.13
N THR A 125 -0.29 -11.70 -17.00
CA THR A 125 1.16 -11.53 -16.73
C THR A 125 2.04 -12.17 -17.81
N SER A 126 1.58 -13.29 -18.38
CA SER A 126 2.29 -14.02 -19.44
C SER A 126 2.34 -13.22 -20.74
N SER A 127 1.26 -12.52 -21.08
CA SER A 127 1.08 -11.71 -22.29
C SER A 127 1.68 -10.31 -22.21
N LEU A 128 2.18 -9.86 -21.06
CA LEU A 128 2.81 -8.54 -20.93
C LEU A 128 4.09 -8.42 -21.75
N THR A 129 4.29 -7.26 -22.37
CA THR A 129 5.56 -6.90 -23.02
C THR A 129 6.70 -6.79 -22.01
N SER A 130 7.94 -6.83 -22.51
CA SER A 130 9.14 -6.67 -21.68
C SER A 130 9.14 -5.36 -20.90
N PHE A 131 8.61 -4.28 -21.48
CA PHE A 131 8.48 -2.99 -20.80
C PHE A 131 7.54 -3.07 -19.59
N SER A 132 6.32 -3.56 -19.79
CA SER A 132 5.33 -3.72 -18.73
C SER A 132 5.79 -4.66 -17.61
N LYS A 133 6.56 -5.70 -17.95
CA LYS A 133 7.19 -6.59 -16.96
C LYS A 133 8.21 -5.85 -16.08
N ILE A 134 9.06 -4.99 -16.67
CA ILE A 134 10.00 -4.15 -15.89
C ILE A 134 9.23 -3.21 -14.96
N VAL A 135 8.16 -2.59 -15.46
CA VAL A 135 7.30 -1.71 -14.66
C VAL A 135 6.68 -2.45 -13.46
N LEU A 136 6.35 -3.74 -13.60
CA LEU A 136 5.85 -4.58 -12.49
C LEU A 136 6.92 -5.02 -11.49
N VAL A 137 8.19 -5.13 -11.89
CA VAL A 137 9.27 -5.53 -10.96
C VAL A 137 9.47 -4.48 -9.87
N ILE A 138 9.30 -3.19 -10.20
CA ILE A 138 9.45 -2.07 -9.25
C ILE A 138 8.49 -2.19 -8.05
N PRO A 139 7.15 -2.30 -8.23
CA PRO A 139 6.23 -2.48 -7.13
C PRO A 139 6.46 -3.81 -6.38
N MET A 140 6.91 -4.89 -7.03
CA MET A 140 7.28 -6.12 -6.31
C MET A 140 8.44 -5.90 -5.34
N PHE A 141 9.50 -5.22 -5.79
CA PHE A 141 10.66 -4.93 -4.97
C PHE A 141 10.29 -4.02 -3.80
N ILE A 142 9.61 -2.91 -4.08
CA ILE A 142 9.19 -1.96 -3.05
C ILE A 142 8.21 -2.61 -2.07
N GLY A 143 7.24 -3.39 -2.58
CA GLY A 143 6.27 -4.13 -1.80
C GLY A 143 6.88 -5.11 -0.80
N ARG A 144 7.99 -5.76 -1.19
CA ARG A 144 8.75 -6.66 -0.32
C ARG A 144 9.62 -5.92 0.70
N VAL A 145 10.23 -4.82 0.29
CA VAL A 145 11.20 -4.03 1.06
C VAL A 145 10.50 -3.05 2.04
N GLY A 146 9.25 -2.69 1.75
CA GLY A 146 8.62 -1.41 2.13
C GLY A 146 8.17 -1.18 3.57
N GLY A 147 8.33 -2.12 4.50
CA GLY A 147 7.99 -1.87 5.91
C GLY A 147 9.13 -1.24 6.69
N LEU A 148 10.24 -1.96 6.79
CA LEU A 148 11.40 -1.55 7.60
C LEU A 148 12.33 -0.61 6.83
N SER A 149 12.56 -0.86 5.54
CA SER A 149 13.55 -0.10 4.78
C SER A 149 13.06 1.29 4.41
N LEU A 150 11.76 1.47 4.14
CA LEU A 150 11.15 2.79 3.97
C LEU A 150 11.21 3.60 5.28
N ALA A 151 10.93 2.95 6.42
CA ALA A 151 11.08 3.56 7.73
C ALA A 151 12.55 3.93 8.06
N LEU A 152 13.55 3.20 7.54
CA LEU A 152 14.96 3.53 7.73
C LEU A 152 15.46 4.59 6.74
N ALA A 153 15.01 4.56 5.49
CA ALA A 153 15.45 5.46 4.43
C ALA A 153 14.86 6.87 4.57
N LEU A 154 13.58 6.98 4.94
CA LEU A 154 12.91 8.27 5.14
C LEU A 154 13.28 8.93 6.46
N PHE A 155 13.58 8.13 7.50
CA PHE A 155 13.85 8.63 8.86
C PHE A 155 15.32 8.51 9.24
N ARG A 156 16.23 8.60 8.25
CA ARG A 156 17.63 8.91 8.52
C ARG A 156 17.63 10.26 9.23
N LYS A 157 17.94 10.27 10.54
CA LYS A 157 17.96 11.46 11.40
C LYS A 157 18.60 12.61 10.62
N TYR A 158 17.78 13.54 10.13
CA TYR A 158 18.26 14.85 9.75
C TYR A 158 18.54 15.54 11.08
N ASP A 159 19.79 15.92 11.31
CA ASP A 159 20.17 16.63 12.53
C ASP A 159 19.20 17.79 12.74
N SER A 160 18.47 17.72 13.85
CA SER A 160 17.51 18.74 14.24
C SER A 160 18.25 20.06 14.35
N HIS A 161 18.04 20.94 13.38
CA HIS A 161 18.44 22.32 13.54
C HIS A 161 17.65 22.85 14.74
N ASN A 162 18.36 23.42 15.73
CA ASN A 162 17.78 24.05 16.92
C ASN A 162 16.99 25.34 16.59
N VAL A 163 16.57 25.51 15.33
CA VAL A 163 15.86 26.67 14.80
C VAL A 163 14.51 26.18 14.32
N GLN A 164 13.45 26.59 15.03
CA GLN A 164 12.07 26.36 14.62
C GLN A 164 11.63 27.53 13.72
N TRP A 165 11.11 27.22 12.55
CA TRP A 165 10.54 28.20 11.62
C TRP A 165 9.14 28.59 12.11
N PRO A 166 8.67 29.82 11.83
CA PRO A 166 7.32 30.25 12.21
C PRO A 166 6.24 29.36 11.56
N GLU A 167 5.23 28.99 12.33
CA GLU A 167 4.08 28.22 11.85
C GLU A 167 3.16 29.09 10.99
N GLU A 168 2.79 28.61 9.80
CA GLU A 168 1.83 29.27 8.93
C GLU A 168 0.56 28.43 8.85
N ASN A 169 -0.59 29.04 9.13
CA ASN A 169 -1.89 28.38 9.03
C ASN A 169 -2.33 28.32 7.58
N ILE A 170 -2.05 27.19 6.93
CA ILE A 170 -2.57 26.90 5.60
C ILE A 170 -4.00 26.41 5.77
N LEU A 171 -4.96 27.05 5.08
CA LEU A 171 -6.34 26.57 5.03
C LEU A 171 -6.37 25.26 4.25
N ILE A 172 -6.64 24.16 4.97
CA ILE A 172 -6.90 22.84 4.41
C ILE A 172 -8.41 22.63 4.51
N GLY A 173 -9.06 22.38 3.37
CA GLY A 173 -10.51 22.18 3.27
C GLY A 173 -10.97 20.83 3.81
#